data_AF-A0A0D6QIU0-F1
#
_entry.id   AF-A0A0D6QIU0-F1
#
_cell.length_a   1.000
_cell.length_b   1.000
_cell.length_c   1.000
_cell.angle_alpha   90.00
_cell.angle_beta   90.00
_cell.angle_gamma   90.00
#
_symmetry.space_group_name_H-M   'P 1'
#
loop_
_entity.id
_entity.type
_entity.pdbx_description
1 polymer ?
#
loop_
_entity_poly.entity_id
_entity_poly.type
_entity_poly.pdbx_seq_one_letter_code
_entity_poly.pdbx_strand_id
1 'polypeptide(L)'
;MADLTHTRVFGQATRGLVAIGLRRRPLADLYHLLVTGPWARLCAVYALVYFVTAALFEAAHYALGEAGPAARGSAIAALVALARGASRDEVRAALAPRALAAGLVAGAEGFVRWAELVIGAGIVLAKFSLLRARVLFSEVAVIGPHRGGEALQFRMANERTSHVVDAKVSVMLVRDELDDEGEPVRRAHDLPLVRGGTALFSHAWTAAHPIGPASPLAGADGGALAAAEAEIIVTFSGYDEALTRVIYARHVYPAARIRWGARFAPIVRTLPDGRRAVDYRRFHEVVEAEPAGRPERARRRAREG
;
A
#
# COMPACT_ATOMS: atom_id res chain seq x y z
N MET A 1 1.80 -25.15 11.84
CA MET A 1 2.62 -24.21 12.64
C MET A 1 3.36 -23.27 11.69
N ALA A 2 2.71 -22.19 11.27
CA ALA A 2 3.32 -21.16 10.42
C ALA A 2 3.80 -20.02 11.32
N ASP A 3 5.11 -19.85 11.40
CA ASP A 3 5.80 -18.79 12.11
C ASP A 3 5.44 -17.43 11.48
N LEU A 4 4.54 -16.69 12.13
CA LEU A 4 4.12 -15.33 11.73
C LEU A 4 4.05 -14.42 12.96
N THR A 5 5.16 -14.44 13.69
CA THR A 5 5.45 -13.66 14.90
C THR A 5 5.78 -12.20 14.60
N HIS A 6 5.91 -11.82 13.32
CA HIS A 6 6.26 -10.45 12.93
C HIS A 6 5.04 -9.63 12.49
N THR A 7 4.45 -8.89 13.43
CA THR A 7 3.64 -7.73 13.06
C THR A 7 4.62 -6.62 12.71
N ARG A 8 4.83 -6.31 11.43
CA ARG A 8 5.64 -5.15 11.02
C ARG A 8 4.91 -3.87 11.46
N VAL A 9 5.19 -3.42 12.68
CA VAL A 9 4.84 -2.08 13.14
C VAL A 9 5.70 -1.10 12.32
N PHE A 10 5.05 -0.18 11.64
CA PHE A 10 5.69 0.68 10.65
C PHE A 10 6.68 1.67 11.30
N GLY A 11 7.96 1.57 10.94
CA GLY A 11 9.03 2.48 11.41
C GLY A 11 10.20 1.82 12.13
N GLN A 12 10.48 0.55 11.80
CA GLN A 12 11.73 -0.12 12.13
C GLN A 12 12.07 -1.08 10.97
N ALA A 13 12.98 -0.69 10.09
CA ALA A 13 13.45 -1.53 8.99
C ALA A 13 14.35 -2.68 9.49
N THR A 14 14.95 -2.54 10.67
CA THR A 14 16.04 -3.40 11.17
C THR A 14 15.60 -4.48 12.17
N ARG A 15 14.50 -4.32 12.92
CA ARG A 15 13.96 -5.37 13.81
C ARG A 15 12.44 -5.39 13.82
N GLY A 16 11.86 -6.54 13.49
CA GLY A 16 10.41 -6.74 13.52
C GLY A 16 9.89 -6.77 14.94
N LEU A 17 9.15 -5.74 15.35
CA LEU A 17 8.43 -5.71 16.61
C LEU A 17 7.49 -6.92 16.72
N VAL A 18 7.64 -7.70 17.80
CA VAL A 18 6.71 -8.78 18.13
C VAL A 18 5.66 -8.20 19.07
N ALA A 19 4.44 -8.03 18.56
CA ALA A 19 3.30 -7.64 19.38
C ALA A 19 2.85 -8.84 20.25
N ILE A 20 3.10 -8.78 21.56
CA ILE A 20 2.67 -9.79 22.53
C ILE A 20 1.36 -9.31 23.19
N GLY A 21 0.37 -10.21 23.35
CA GLY A 21 -0.88 -9.93 24.07
C GLY A 21 -2.06 -9.41 23.23
N LEU A 22 -1.87 -9.14 21.93
CA LEU A 22 -2.98 -8.77 21.04
C LEU A 22 -3.82 -10.02 20.70
N ARG A 23 -5.07 -10.10 21.18
CA ARG A 23 -6.01 -11.18 20.81
C ARG A 23 -6.35 -11.07 19.32
N ARG A 24 -5.81 -11.95 18.49
CA ARG A 24 -6.14 -12.03 17.07
C ARG A 24 -7.55 -12.59 16.87
N ARG A 25 -8.31 -12.03 15.93
CA ARG A 25 -9.63 -12.52 15.53
C ARG A 25 -9.51 -13.06 14.10
N PRO A 26 -9.23 -14.37 13.90
CA PRO A 26 -8.81 -14.90 12.61
C PRO A 26 -9.84 -14.67 11.48
N LEU A 27 -11.14 -14.68 11.81
CA LEU A 27 -12.20 -14.39 10.86
C LEU A 27 -12.32 -12.89 10.51
N ALA A 28 -12.08 -12.00 11.49
CA ALA A 28 -12.06 -10.56 11.23
C ALA A 28 -10.82 -10.16 10.40
N ASP A 29 -9.71 -10.87 10.60
CA ASP A 29 -8.48 -10.65 9.86
C ASP A 29 -8.52 -11.24 8.44
N LEU A 30 -9.40 -12.22 8.16
CA LEU A 30 -9.51 -12.86 6.85
C LEU A 30 -9.84 -11.85 5.74
N TYR A 31 -10.82 -10.98 5.97
CA TYR A 31 -11.15 -9.90 5.02
C TYR A 31 -9.94 -9.02 4.75
N HIS A 32 -9.26 -8.55 5.81
CA HIS A 32 -8.07 -7.73 5.69
C HIS A 32 -6.95 -8.46 4.91
N LEU A 33 -6.73 -9.74 5.18
CA LEU A 33 -5.70 -10.57 4.52
C LEU A 33 -5.96 -10.81 3.04
N LEU A 34 -7.23 -10.92 2.62
CA LEU A 34 -7.63 -11.09 1.22
C LEU A 34 -7.48 -9.78 0.44
N VAL A 35 -7.98 -8.68 1.03
CA VAL A 35 -7.94 -7.36 0.38
C VAL A 35 -6.52 -6.81 0.32
N THR A 36 -5.70 -6.95 1.38
CA THR A 36 -4.32 -6.41 1.40
C THR A 36 -3.23 -7.36 0.86
N GLY A 37 -3.52 -8.66 0.76
CA GLY A 37 -2.56 -9.68 0.30
C GLY A 37 -2.30 -9.68 -1.22
N PRO A 38 -1.53 -10.66 -1.74
CA PRO A 38 -1.34 -10.82 -3.19
C PRO A 38 -2.62 -11.33 -3.87
N TRP A 39 -2.79 -11.02 -5.17
CA TRP A 39 -3.93 -11.50 -5.97
C TRP A 39 -4.05 -13.03 -5.99
N ALA A 40 -2.92 -13.74 -6.06
CA ALA A 40 -2.89 -15.19 -6.02
C ALA A 40 -3.58 -15.77 -4.77
N ARG A 41 -3.44 -15.11 -3.60
CA ARG A 41 -4.10 -15.55 -2.36
C ARG A 41 -5.62 -15.40 -2.47
N LEU A 42 -6.09 -14.26 -2.99
CA LEU A 42 -7.51 -14.04 -3.19
C LEU A 42 -8.09 -15.09 -4.15
N CYS A 43 -7.44 -15.29 -5.31
CA CYS A 43 -7.87 -16.27 -6.30
C CYS A 43 -7.86 -17.70 -5.73
N ALA A 44 -6.82 -18.08 -4.98
CA ALA A 44 -6.73 -19.41 -4.38
C ALA A 44 -7.81 -19.66 -3.32
N VAL A 45 -8.07 -18.69 -2.43
CA VAL A 45 -9.12 -18.82 -1.42
C VAL A 45 -10.50 -18.84 -2.08
N TYR A 46 -10.74 -17.98 -3.07
CA TYR A 46 -12.01 -17.97 -3.81
C TYR A 46 -12.25 -19.29 -4.56
N ALA A 47 -11.23 -19.80 -5.25
CA ALA A 47 -11.28 -21.09 -5.92
C ALA A 47 -11.53 -22.23 -4.93
N LEU A 48 -10.84 -22.25 -3.79
CA LEU A 48 -11.06 -23.25 -2.74
C LEU A 48 -12.50 -23.25 -2.26
N VAL A 49 -13.06 -22.08 -1.93
CA VAL A 49 -14.45 -21.96 -1.50
C VAL A 49 -15.39 -22.47 -2.60
N TYR A 50 -15.20 -22.01 -3.83
CA TYR A 50 -16.01 -22.41 -4.98
C TYR A 50 -16.01 -23.92 -5.22
N PHE A 51 -14.85 -24.57 -5.23
CA PHE A 51 -14.73 -26.01 -5.47
C PHE A 51 -15.22 -26.83 -4.28
N VAL A 52 -15.03 -26.38 -3.04
CA VAL A 52 -15.57 -27.06 -1.86
C VAL A 52 -17.08 -27.00 -1.86
N THR A 53 -17.70 -25.84 -2.10
CA THR A 53 -19.16 -25.75 -2.19
C THR A 53 -19.70 -26.54 -3.38
N ALA A 54 -19.00 -26.57 -4.51
CA ALA A 54 -19.34 -27.43 -5.65
C ALA A 54 -19.33 -28.90 -5.29
N ALA A 55 -18.26 -29.40 -4.68
CA ALA A 55 -18.18 -30.79 -4.25
C ALA A 55 -19.27 -31.15 -3.23
N LEU A 56 -19.61 -30.24 -2.31
CA LEU A 56 -20.68 -30.47 -1.33
C LEU A 56 -22.06 -30.55 -1.99
N PHE A 57 -22.38 -29.66 -2.92
CA PHE A 57 -23.67 -29.71 -3.65
C PHE A 57 -23.75 -30.91 -4.58
N GLU A 58 -22.68 -31.24 -5.30
CA GLU A 58 -22.61 -32.45 -6.11
C GLU A 58 -22.79 -33.72 -5.27
N ALA A 59 -22.14 -33.80 -4.10
CA ALA A 59 -22.35 -34.91 -3.17
C ALA A 59 -23.80 -34.98 -2.65
N ALA A 60 -24.45 -33.83 -2.41
CA ALA A 60 -25.84 -33.77 -2.00
C ALA A 60 -26.79 -34.24 -3.11
N HIS A 61 -26.56 -33.81 -4.36
CA HIS A 61 -27.31 -34.28 -5.53
C HIS A 61 -27.10 -35.79 -5.75
N TYR A 62 -25.84 -36.26 -5.65
CA TYR A 62 -25.52 -37.68 -5.76
C TYR A 62 -26.22 -38.54 -4.69
N ALA A 63 -26.26 -38.07 -3.44
CA ALA A 63 -26.96 -38.77 -2.35
C ALA A 63 -28.48 -38.82 -2.55
N LEU A 64 -29.05 -37.85 -3.27
CA LEU A 64 -30.46 -37.84 -3.67
C LEU A 64 -30.75 -38.71 -4.91
N GLY A 65 -29.69 -39.16 -5.60
CA GLY A 65 -29.75 -39.94 -6.83
C GLY A 65 -29.99 -39.09 -8.08
N GLU A 66 -29.89 -39.70 -9.27
CA GLU A 66 -30.25 -39.11 -10.57
C GLU A 66 -31.76 -38.80 -10.60
N ALA A 67 -32.14 -37.70 -9.95
CA ALA A 67 -33.36 -37.00 -10.23
C ALA A 67 -33.19 -36.45 -11.64
N GLY A 68 -33.71 -37.16 -12.66
CA GLY A 68 -33.72 -36.68 -14.04
C GLY A 68 -34.27 -35.25 -14.16
N PRO A 69 -34.18 -34.58 -15.32
CA PRO A 69 -34.55 -33.15 -15.47
C PRO A 69 -35.96 -32.79 -14.95
N ALA A 70 -36.88 -33.76 -14.92
CA ALA A 70 -38.24 -33.64 -14.39
C ALA A 70 -38.37 -33.78 -12.85
N ALA A 71 -37.31 -34.16 -12.14
CA ALA A 71 -37.30 -34.53 -10.73
C ALA A 71 -36.66 -33.48 -9.81
N ARG A 72 -36.28 -32.30 -10.32
CA ARG A 72 -36.01 -31.11 -9.49
C ARG A 72 -37.33 -30.34 -9.28
N GLY A 73 -38.21 -30.92 -8.49
CA GLY A 73 -39.56 -30.41 -8.27
C GLY A 73 -39.58 -29.28 -7.23
N SER A 74 -40.43 -28.28 -7.42
CA SER A 74 -40.81 -27.35 -6.38
C SER A 74 -42.33 -27.19 -6.37
N ALA A 75 -42.92 -26.81 -5.23
CA ALA A 75 -44.35 -26.57 -5.16
C ALA A 75 -44.81 -25.51 -6.19
N ILE A 76 -43.97 -24.50 -6.43
CA ILE A 76 -44.20 -23.48 -7.46
C ILE A 76 -44.13 -24.09 -8.87
N ALA A 77 -43.12 -24.91 -9.16
CA ALA A 77 -42.98 -25.56 -10.45
C ALA A 77 -44.16 -26.52 -10.74
N ALA A 78 -44.65 -27.23 -9.72
CA ALA A 78 -45.82 -28.10 -9.81
C ALA A 78 -47.11 -27.31 -10.08
N LEU A 79 -47.32 -26.18 -9.38
CA LEU A 79 -48.44 -25.26 -9.63
C LEU A 79 -48.39 -24.66 -11.04
N VAL A 80 -47.21 -24.27 -11.49
CA VAL A 80 -47.01 -23.72 -12.83
C VAL A 80 -47.20 -24.81 -13.90
N ALA A 81 -46.75 -26.04 -13.67
CA ALA A 81 -47.00 -27.17 -14.57
C ALA A 81 -48.51 -27.45 -14.68
N LEU A 82 -49.22 -27.47 -13.55
CA LEU A 82 -50.67 -27.61 -13.51
C LEU A 82 -51.37 -26.49 -14.31
N ALA A 83 -50.94 -25.24 -14.15
CA ALA A 83 -51.48 -24.09 -14.89
C ALA A 83 -51.25 -24.17 -16.41
N ARG A 84 -50.20 -24.87 -16.85
CA ARG A 84 -49.92 -25.13 -18.28
C ARG A 84 -50.61 -26.39 -18.83
N GLY A 85 -51.46 -27.05 -18.03
CA GLY A 85 -52.19 -28.24 -18.46
C GLY A 85 -51.39 -29.55 -18.36
N ALA A 86 -50.34 -29.60 -17.52
CA ALA A 86 -49.61 -30.84 -17.26
C ALA A 86 -50.54 -31.93 -16.69
N SER A 87 -50.23 -33.17 -17.01
CA SER A 87 -50.95 -34.34 -16.50
C SER A 87 -50.83 -34.46 -14.97
N ARG A 88 -51.80 -35.13 -14.35
CA ARG A 88 -51.79 -35.34 -12.89
C ARG A 88 -50.56 -36.13 -12.43
N ASP A 89 -50.04 -37.00 -13.27
CA ASP A 89 -48.88 -37.84 -12.94
C ASP A 89 -47.57 -37.04 -12.99
N GLU A 90 -47.43 -36.09 -13.92
CA GLU A 90 -46.32 -35.14 -13.94
C GLU A 90 -46.32 -34.24 -12.70
N VAL A 91 -47.50 -33.72 -12.32
CA VAL A 91 -47.64 -32.89 -11.12
C VAL A 91 -47.34 -33.70 -9.84
N ARG A 92 -47.80 -34.95 -9.77
CA ARG A 92 -47.51 -35.84 -8.63
C ARG A 92 -46.03 -36.20 -8.53
N ALA A 93 -45.37 -36.45 -9.67
CA ALA A 93 -43.94 -36.70 -9.72
C ALA A 93 -43.13 -35.48 -9.24
N ALA A 94 -43.54 -34.27 -9.63
CA ALA A 94 -42.92 -33.02 -9.17
C ALA A 94 -43.11 -32.76 -7.67
N LEU A 95 -44.17 -33.29 -7.05
CA LEU A 95 -44.46 -33.18 -5.62
C LEU A 95 -43.96 -34.35 -4.79
N ALA A 96 -43.27 -35.34 -5.41
CA ALA A 96 -42.70 -36.46 -4.67
C ALA A 96 -41.69 -35.94 -3.61
N PRO A 97 -41.60 -36.53 -2.41
CA PRO A 97 -40.72 -36.04 -1.35
C PRO A 97 -39.26 -35.88 -1.78
N ARG A 98 -38.75 -36.80 -2.61
CA ARG A 98 -37.41 -36.73 -3.19
C ARG A 98 -37.26 -35.58 -4.19
N ALA A 99 -38.29 -35.33 -5.01
CA ALA A 99 -38.25 -34.25 -5.99
C ALA A 99 -38.25 -32.87 -5.33
N LEU A 100 -39.05 -32.72 -4.26
CA LEU A 100 -39.05 -31.52 -3.42
C LEU A 100 -37.70 -31.31 -2.72
N ALA A 101 -37.08 -32.37 -2.19
CA ALA A 101 -35.76 -32.30 -1.58
C ALA A 101 -34.68 -31.87 -2.61
N ALA A 102 -34.70 -32.45 -3.81
CA ALA A 102 -33.80 -32.06 -4.90
C ALA A 102 -34.00 -30.60 -5.33
N GLY A 103 -35.25 -30.12 -5.40
CA GLY A 103 -35.56 -28.71 -5.67
C GLY A 103 -35.05 -27.76 -4.60
N LEU A 104 -35.15 -28.12 -3.32
CA LEU A 104 -34.60 -27.33 -2.21
C LEU A 104 -33.08 -27.26 -2.27
N VAL A 105 -32.39 -28.38 -2.53
CA VAL A 105 -30.93 -28.41 -2.69
C VAL A 105 -30.51 -27.54 -3.89
N ALA A 106 -31.18 -27.67 -5.03
CA ALA A 106 -30.91 -26.85 -6.21
C ALA A 106 -31.16 -25.34 -5.95
N GLY A 107 -32.21 -25.00 -5.20
CA GLY A 107 -32.51 -23.62 -4.81
C GLY A 107 -31.44 -23.05 -3.87
N ALA A 108 -31.02 -23.83 -2.87
CA ALA A 108 -29.95 -23.46 -1.96
C ALA A 108 -28.61 -23.30 -2.70
N GLU A 109 -28.30 -24.19 -3.64
CA GLU A 109 -27.12 -24.09 -4.50
C GLU A 109 -27.15 -22.78 -5.30
N GLY A 110 -28.26 -22.50 -5.99
CA GLY A 110 -28.42 -21.27 -6.76
C GLY A 110 -28.21 -20.01 -5.91
N PHE A 111 -28.78 -19.99 -4.70
CA PHE A 111 -28.58 -18.90 -3.76
C PHE A 111 -27.12 -18.76 -3.32
N VAL A 112 -26.45 -19.87 -2.98
CA VAL A 112 -25.04 -19.86 -2.58
C VAL A 112 -24.15 -19.40 -3.73
N ARG A 113 -24.39 -19.85 -4.96
CA ARG A 113 -23.63 -19.40 -6.15
C ARG A 113 -23.77 -17.91 -6.39
N TRP A 114 -24.99 -17.39 -6.25
CA TRP A 114 -25.24 -15.96 -6.38
C TRP A 114 -24.53 -15.17 -5.27
N ALA A 115 -24.59 -15.64 -4.03
CA ALA A 115 -23.89 -15.03 -2.90
C ALA A 115 -22.36 -15.05 -3.08
N GLU A 116 -21.78 -16.18 -3.53
CA GLU A 116 -20.35 -16.31 -3.84
C GLU A 116 -19.90 -15.30 -4.90
N LEU A 117 -20.70 -15.11 -5.95
CA LEU A 117 -20.41 -14.12 -6.99
C LEU A 117 -20.41 -12.70 -6.42
N VAL A 118 -21.46 -12.33 -5.68
CA VAL A 118 -21.61 -10.97 -5.11
C VAL A 118 -20.50 -10.67 -4.10
N ILE A 119 -20.20 -11.60 -3.20
CA ILE A 119 -19.14 -11.45 -2.20
C ILE A 119 -17.77 -11.38 -2.89
N GLY A 120 -17.51 -12.26 -3.86
CA GLY A 120 -16.28 -12.24 -4.65
C GLY A 120 -16.07 -10.91 -5.36
N ALA A 121 -17.09 -10.43 -6.08
CA ALA A 121 -17.06 -9.14 -6.76
C ALA A 121 -16.83 -7.98 -5.78
N GLY A 122 -17.49 -7.99 -4.62
CA GLY A 122 -17.32 -6.99 -3.57
C GLY A 122 -15.88 -6.93 -3.03
N ILE A 123 -15.26 -8.09 -2.78
CA ILE A 123 -13.86 -8.16 -2.33
C ILE A 123 -12.90 -7.69 -3.43
N VAL A 124 -13.14 -8.08 -4.69
CA VAL A 124 -12.35 -7.64 -5.84
C VAL A 124 -12.42 -6.12 -5.99
N LEU A 125 -13.61 -5.53 -5.90
CA LEU A 125 -13.81 -4.08 -5.96
C LEU A 125 -13.14 -3.35 -4.77
N ALA A 126 -13.27 -3.89 -3.56
CA ALA A 126 -12.59 -3.35 -2.38
C ALA A 126 -11.06 -3.39 -2.54
N LYS A 127 -10.53 -4.49 -3.10
CA LYS A 127 -9.11 -4.64 -3.38
C LYS A 127 -8.61 -3.66 -4.44
N PHE A 128 -9.37 -3.47 -5.53
CA PHE A 128 -9.06 -2.45 -6.53
C PHE A 128 -9.13 -1.04 -5.95
N SER A 129 -10.03 -0.80 -4.99
CA SER A 129 -10.12 0.48 -4.29
C SER A 129 -8.88 0.78 -3.44
N LEU A 130 -8.08 -0.22 -3.05
CA LEU A 130 -6.78 -0.02 -2.38
C LEU A 130 -5.63 0.36 -3.35
N LEU A 131 -5.80 1.37 -4.19
CA LEU A 131 -4.65 1.97 -4.91
C LEU A 131 -3.76 2.73 -3.93
N ARG A 132 -2.53 2.24 -3.75
CA ARG A 132 -1.48 2.95 -3.02
C ARG A 132 -0.92 4.07 -3.89
N ALA A 133 -0.53 5.17 -3.26
CA ALA A 133 0.28 6.20 -3.90
C ALA A 133 1.52 5.55 -4.53
N ARG A 134 1.79 5.84 -5.79
CA ARG A 134 3.04 5.43 -6.45
C ARG A 134 4.00 6.62 -6.48
N VAL A 135 4.59 6.85 -5.31
CA VAL A 135 5.60 7.88 -5.11
C VAL A 135 6.95 7.18 -4.99
N LEU A 136 7.83 7.43 -5.95
CA LEU A 136 9.21 6.96 -5.93
C LEU A 136 10.00 7.85 -4.97
N PHE A 137 10.66 7.26 -3.99
CA PHE A 137 11.60 7.96 -3.12
C PHE A 137 13.04 7.65 -3.54
N SER A 138 13.97 8.58 -3.30
CA SER A 138 15.40 8.29 -3.44
C SER A 138 15.81 7.09 -2.60
N GLU A 139 16.84 6.34 -3.00
CA GLU A 139 17.28 5.16 -2.23
C GLU A 139 17.99 5.52 -0.92
N VAL A 140 18.51 6.74 -0.86
CA VAL A 140 19.25 7.29 0.27
C VAL A 140 18.77 8.71 0.52
N ALA A 141 18.89 9.15 1.78
CA ALA A 141 18.87 10.57 2.11
C ALA A 141 20.32 11.08 2.10
N VAL A 142 20.53 12.33 1.69
CA VAL A 142 21.87 12.93 1.67
C VAL A 142 21.92 14.08 2.67
N ILE A 143 23.02 14.19 3.40
CA ILE A 143 23.34 15.35 4.22
C ILE A 143 24.50 16.06 3.53
N GLY A 144 24.33 17.33 3.23
CA GLY A 144 25.34 18.11 2.55
C GLY A 144 24.97 19.59 2.40
N PRO A 145 25.80 20.37 1.68
CA PRO A 145 25.66 21.81 1.57
C PRO A 145 24.33 22.23 0.95
N HIS A 146 23.63 23.15 1.60
CA HIS A 146 22.39 23.74 1.12
C HIS A 146 22.25 25.20 1.59
N ARG A 147 22.12 26.14 0.64
CA ARG A 147 21.88 27.57 0.89
C ARG A 147 22.82 28.21 1.94
N GLY A 148 24.10 27.81 1.94
CA GLY A 148 25.11 28.36 2.85
C GLY A 148 25.21 27.69 4.21
N GLY A 149 24.41 26.65 4.46
CA GLY A 149 24.56 25.74 5.61
C GLY A 149 24.55 24.29 5.15
N GLU A 150 24.17 23.40 6.06
CA GLU A 150 23.99 21.98 5.80
C GLU A 150 22.50 21.61 5.86
N ALA A 151 22.07 20.63 5.06
CA ALA A 151 20.71 20.16 5.10
C ALA A 151 20.63 18.66 4.80
N LEU A 152 19.70 18.00 5.49
CA LEU A 152 19.20 16.70 5.11
C LEU A 152 18.29 16.87 3.89
N GLN A 153 18.54 16.12 2.83
CA GLN A 153 17.82 16.17 1.57
C GLN A 153 17.40 14.77 1.12
N PHE A 154 16.21 14.66 0.55
CA PHE A 154 15.74 13.45 -0.13
C PHE A 154 14.85 13.84 -1.31
N ARG A 155 14.73 12.93 -2.28
CA ARG A 155 13.90 13.13 -3.45
C ARG A 155 12.67 12.26 -3.41
N MET A 156 11.60 12.80 -3.98
CA MET A 156 10.41 12.06 -4.30
C MET A 156 9.97 12.39 -5.72
N ALA A 157 9.41 11.43 -6.44
CA ALA A 157 8.84 11.60 -7.76
C ALA A 157 7.50 10.89 -7.88
N ASN A 158 6.60 11.48 -8.66
CA ASN A 158 5.37 10.81 -9.02
C ASN A 158 5.66 9.80 -10.13
N GLU A 159 5.41 8.51 -9.89
CA GLU A 159 5.58 7.47 -10.92
C GLU A 159 4.41 7.44 -11.91
N ARG A 160 3.32 8.15 -11.60
CA ARG A 160 2.16 8.26 -12.49
C ARG A 160 2.22 9.55 -13.30
N THR A 161 1.57 9.50 -14.46
CA THR A 161 1.33 10.67 -15.31
C THR A 161 0.29 11.62 -14.72
N SER A 162 -0.53 11.15 -13.77
CA SER A 162 -1.53 11.98 -13.08
C SER A 162 -0.87 13.04 -12.19
N HIS A 163 -1.59 14.11 -11.89
CA HIS A 163 -1.12 15.16 -10.98
C HIS A 163 -1.59 14.89 -9.56
N VAL A 164 -0.72 15.23 -8.60
CA VAL A 164 -1.08 15.25 -7.18
C VAL A 164 -1.13 16.70 -6.71
N VAL A 165 -2.30 17.13 -6.25
CA VAL A 165 -2.61 18.49 -5.79
C VAL A 165 -2.52 18.56 -4.27
N ASP A 166 -2.18 19.75 -3.75
CA ASP A 166 -2.01 20.01 -2.31
C ASP A 166 -1.11 18.96 -1.63
N ALA A 167 0.00 18.63 -2.29
CA ALA A 167 0.94 17.64 -1.83
C ALA A 167 1.71 18.17 -0.62
N LYS A 168 1.71 17.39 0.46
CA LYS A 168 2.35 17.70 1.75
C LYS A 168 3.33 16.60 2.13
N VAL A 169 4.41 17.01 2.77
CA VAL A 169 5.48 16.14 3.23
C VAL A 169 5.79 16.50 4.67
N SER A 170 5.69 15.51 5.55
CA SER A 170 6.18 15.57 6.92
C SER A 170 7.33 14.61 7.11
N VAL A 171 8.28 14.99 7.97
CA VAL A 171 9.49 14.23 8.22
C VAL A 171 9.74 14.18 9.71
N MET A 172 10.02 12.99 10.22
CA MET A 172 10.36 12.76 11.61
C MET A 172 11.68 12.01 11.71
N LEU A 173 12.53 12.39 12.66
CA LEU A 173 13.64 11.58 13.16
C LEU A 173 13.11 10.74 14.31
N VAL A 174 13.25 9.42 14.22
CA VAL A 174 12.96 8.51 15.33
C VAL A 174 14.25 7.83 15.74
N ARG A 175 14.60 7.91 17.03
CA ARG A 175 15.82 7.29 17.57
C ARG A 175 15.62 6.89 19.03
N ASP A 176 16.48 6.01 19.50
CA ASP A 176 16.53 5.62 20.90
C ASP A 176 17.34 6.67 21.69
N GLU A 177 16.78 7.14 22.80
CA GLU A 177 17.35 8.16 23.69
C GLU A 177 17.18 7.70 25.14
N LEU A 178 17.94 8.27 26.06
CA LEU A 178 17.69 8.11 27.49
C LEU A 178 16.73 9.20 27.95
N ASP A 179 15.75 8.87 28.80
CA ASP A 179 14.95 9.87 29.50
C ASP A 179 15.70 10.48 30.69
N ASP A 180 15.03 11.38 31.42
CA ASP A 180 15.62 12.11 32.54
C ASP A 180 15.99 11.17 33.70
N GLU A 181 15.36 10.00 33.75
CA GLU A 181 15.60 8.91 34.69
C GLU A 181 16.66 7.90 34.22
N GLY A 182 17.16 8.03 32.99
CA GLY A 182 18.18 7.16 32.40
C GLY A 182 17.64 5.89 31.74
N GLU A 183 16.33 5.78 31.54
CA GLU A 183 15.68 4.66 30.87
C GLU A 183 15.66 4.87 29.34
N PRO A 184 15.88 3.81 28.54
CA PRO A 184 15.86 3.90 27.09
C PRO A 184 14.44 4.09 26.55
N VAL A 185 14.21 5.23 25.89
CA VAL A 185 12.95 5.61 25.25
C VAL A 185 13.16 5.89 23.77
N ARG A 186 12.30 5.34 22.91
CA ARG A 186 12.29 5.66 21.48
C ARG A 186 11.48 6.92 21.22
N ARG A 187 12.15 8.04 20.92
CA ARG A 187 11.52 9.35 20.72
C ARG A 187 11.41 9.72 19.25
N ALA A 188 10.38 10.50 18.91
CA ALA A 188 10.13 11.04 17.58
C ALA A 188 10.25 12.56 17.62
N HIS A 189 11.04 13.11 16.70
CA HIS A 189 11.31 14.53 16.56
C HIS A 189 10.95 15.02 15.17
N ASP A 190 10.16 16.07 15.06
CA ASP A 190 9.81 16.66 13.78
C ASP A 190 11.03 17.34 13.13
N LEU A 191 11.22 17.10 11.83
CA LEU A 191 12.25 17.73 11.01
C LEU A 191 11.59 18.73 10.05
N PRO A 192 11.46 20.02 10.44
CA PRO A 192 10.78 21.03 9.62
C PRO A 192 11.47 21.23 8.27
N LEU A 193 10.71 21.11 7.18
CA LEU A 193 11.22 21.29 5.82
C LEU A 193 11.24 22.77 5.41
N VAL A 194 12.22 23.16 4.58
CA VAL A 194 12.23 24.48 3.91
C VAL A 194 10.92 24.72 3.14
N ARG A 195 10.42 23.66 2.50
CA ARG A 195 9.12 23.62 1.84
C ARG A 195 8.50 22.27 2.14
N GLY A 196 7.52 22.24 3.03
CA GLY A 196 6.75 21.04 3.39
C GLY A 196 5.52 20.79 2.51
N GLY A 197 5.19 21.72 1.59
CA GLY A 197 4.01 21.61 0.74
C GLY A 197 4.21 22.19 -0.66
N THR A 198 3.54 21.61 -1.65
CA THR A 198 3.47 22.13 -3.03
C THR A 198 2.03 22.00 -3.55
N ALA A 199 1.56 23.04 -4.23
CA ALA A 199 0.23 23.04 -4.85
C ALA A 199 0.12 21.96 -5.93
N LEU A 200 1.22 21.66 -6.62
CA LEU A 200 1.29 20.69 -7.70
C LEU A 200 2.55 19.83 -7.59
N PHE A 201 2.38 18.51 -7.57
CA PHE A 201 3.45 17.52 -7.63
C PHE A 201 3.29 16.66 -8.89
N SER A 202 4.09 16.98 -9.92
CA SER A 202 3.98 16.39 -11.26
C SER A 202 5.24 15.66 -11.75
N HIS A 203 6.42 16.01 -11.24
CA HIS A 203 7.69 15.41 -11.67
C HIS A 203 8.48 14.93 -10.45
N ALA A 204 9.60 15.58 -10.13
CA ALA A 204 10.42 15.30 -8.97
C ALA A 204 10.46 16.52 -8.03
N TRP A 205 10.50 16.23 -6.73
CA TRP A 205 10.63 17.22 -5.66
C TRP A 205 11.76 16.79 -4.74
N THR A 206 12.76 17.67 -4.59
CA THR A 206 13.79 17.52 -3.55
C THR A 206 13.33 18.29 -2.31
N ALA A 207 12.99 17.57 -1.24
CA ALA A 207 12.72 18.16 0.06
C ALA A 207 14.04 18.34 0.82
N ALA A 208 14.12 19.41 1.62
CA ALA A 208 15.30 19.75 2.40
C ALA A 208 14.88 20.18 3.80
N HIS A 209 15.48 19.57 4.82
CA HIS A 209 15.45 20.03 6.21
C HIS A 209 16.78 20.73 6.52
N PRO A 210 16.80 22.04 6.79
CA PRO A 210 18.02 22.75 7.11
C PRO A 210 18.49 22.35 8.52
N ILE A 211 19.77 21.99 8.63
CA ILE A 211 20.39 21.60 9.90
C ILE A 211 20.99 22.86 10.52
N GLY A 212 20.18 23.54 11.34
CA GLY A 212 20.61 24.66 12.18
C GLY A 212 20.78 24.24 13.64
N PRO A 213 21.12 25.17 14.56
CA PRO A 213 21.35 24.87 15.98
C PRO A 213 20.15 24.24 16.70
N ALA A 214 18.92 24.52 16.25
CA ALA A 214 17.69 23.96 16.81
C ALA A 214 17.25 22.65 16.14
N SER A 215 18.01 22.14 15.15
CA SER A 215 17.69 20.88 14.49
C SER A 215 17.99 19.70 15.43
N PRO A 216 17.12 18.67 15.49
CA PRO A 216 17.43 17.41 16.15
C PRO A 216 18.65 16.67 15.56
N LEU A 217 19.09 17.05 14.36
CA LEU A 217 20.29 16.57 13.69
C LEU A 217 21.51 17.47 13.90
N ALA A 218 21.40 18.54 14.69
CA ALA A 218 22.52 19.44 14.97
C ALA A 218 23.64 18.67 15.69
N GLY A 219 24.85 18.73 15.14
CA GLY A 219 26.01 18.01 15.70
C GLY A 219 25.92 16.49 15.62
N ALA A 220 24.92 15.95 14.89
CA ALA A 220 24.81 14.51 14.70
C ALA A 220 25.96 14.00 13.82
N ASP A 221 26.45 12.81 14.16
CA ASP A 221 27.38 12.05 13.32
C ASP A 221 26.75 10.72 12.90
N GLY A 222 27.26 10.13 11.82
CA GLY A 222 26.72 8.89 11.27
C GLY A 222 26.84 7.69 12.22
N GLY A 223 27.86 7.65 13.07
CA GLY A 223 28.07 6.60 14.06
C GLY A 223 27.09 6.70 15.23
N ALA A 224 26.88 7.89 15.76
CA ALA A 224 25.92 8.17 16.82
C ALA A 224 24.48 7.90 16.37
N LEU A 225 24.11 8.32 15.16
CA LEU A 225 22.79 7.98 14.61
C LEU A 225 22.60 6.47 14.42
N ALA A 226 23.64 5.74 14.02
CA ALA A 226 23.58 4.29 13.91
C ALA A 226 23.45 3.63 15.29
N ALA A 227 24.22 4.08 16.29
CA ALA A 227 24.15 3.57 17.66
C ALA A 227 22.78 3.81 18.32
N ALA A 228 22.13 4.93 17.99
CA ALA A 228 20.79 5.25 18.46
C ALA A 228 19.66 4.62 17.60
N GLU A 229 19.99 3.69 16.69
CA GLU A 229 19.03 3.04 15.78
C GLU A 229 18.10 4.05 15.08
N ALA A 230 18.70 5.18 14.66
CA ALA A 230 17.98 6.30 14.13
C ALA A 230 17.40 6.01 12.74
N GLU A 231 16.17 6.44 12.54
CA GLU A 231 15.45 6.36 11.29
C GLU A 231 14.78 7.69 10.95
N ILE A 232 14.89 8.10 9.70
CA ILE A 232 14.13 9.23 9.16
C ILE A 232 12.88 8.68 8.49
N ILE A 233 11.73 9.01 9.05
CA ILE A 233 10.43 8.65 8.51
C ILE A 233 9.91 9.83 7.69
N VAL A 234 9.69 9.59 6.39
CA VAL A 234 9.06 10.54 5.49
C VAL A 234 7.63 10.09 5.21
N THR A 235 6.68 10.99 5.43
CA THR A 235 5.28 10.78 5.08
C THR A 235 4.86 11.82 4.04
N PHE A 236 4.34 11.34 2.92
CA PHE A 236 3.77 12.12 1.84
C PHE A 236 2.25 11.94 1.83
N SER A 237 1.52 13.03 1.64
CA SER A 237 0.08 13.01 1.38
C SER A 237 -0.28 14.02 0.28
N GLY A 238 -1.39 13.80 -0.41
CA GLY A 238 -1.89 14.73 -1.41
C GLY A 238 -3.12 14.18 -2.11
N TYR A 239 -3.82 15.02 -2.88
CA TYR A 239 -5.00 14.64 -3.63
C TYR A 239 -4.64 14.23 -5.06
N ASP A 240 -4.87 12.97 -5.43
CA ASP A 240 -4.66 12.47 -6.80
C ASP A 240 -5.87 12.83 -7.67
N GLU A 241 -5.68 13.67 -8.69
CA GLU A 241 -6.75 14.15 -9.55
C GLU A 241 -7.43 13.01 -10.35
N ALA A 242 -6.67 12.01 -10.77
CA ALA A 242 -7.19 10.90 -11.58
C ALA A 242 -8.01 9.91 -10.74
N LEU A 243 -7.69 9.79 -9.45
CA LEU A 243 -8.38 8.89 -8.51
C LEU A 243 -9.40 9.60 -7.62
N THR A 244 -9.46 10.93 -7.70
CA THR A 244 -10.42 11.77 -6.98
C THR A 244 -10.37 11.56 -5.46
N ARG A 245 -9.16 11.36 -4.91
CA ARG A 245 -8.97 10.98 -3.50
C ARG A 245 -7.60 11.34 -2.94
N VAL A 246 -7.51 11.39 -1.61
CA VAL A 246 -6.24 11.57 -0.91
C VAL A 246 -5.43 10.28 -0.95
N ILE A 247 -4.17 10.39 -1.37
CA ILE A 247 -3.19 9.32 -1.41
C ILE A 247 -2.12 9.56 -0.35
N TYR A 248 -1.55 8.47 0.17
CA TYR A 248 -0.49 8.50 1.16
C TYR A 248 0.67 7.60 0.71
N ALA A 249 1.88 8.08 0.89
CA ALA A 249 3.10 7.30 0.73
C ALA A 249 4.01 7.50 1.95
N ARG A 250 4.73 6.45 2.35
CA ARG A 250 5.69 6.53 3.45
C ARG A 250 6.99 5.88 3.03
N HIS A 251 8.10 6.49 3.41
CA HIS A 251 9.44 5.96 3.21
C HIS A 251 10.25 6.10 4.49
N VAL A 252 11.19 5.19 4.70
CA VAL A 252 12.03 5.16 5.89
C VAL A 252 13.49 5.08 5.46
N TYR A 253 14.30 6.02 5.91
CA TYR A 253 15.74 6.01 5.74
C TYR A 253 16.39 5.63 7.08
N PRO A 254 16.86 4.39 7.26
CA PRO A 254 17.69 4.05 8.41
C PRO A 254 19.01 4.81 8.34
N ALA A 255 19.71 4.96 9.48
CA ALA A 255 21.00 5.65 9.56
C ALA A 255 22.01 5.20 8.47
N ALA A 256 22.07 3.90 8.17
CA ALA A 256 22.94 3.34 7.12
C ALA A 256 22.62 3.81 5.68
N ARG A 257 21.41 4.33 5.44
CA ARG A 257 20.94 4.90 4.17
C ARG A 257 21.03 6.43 4.15
N ILE A 258 21.70 7.04 5.13
CA ILE A 258 22.04 8.46 5.14
C ILE A 258 23.47 8.61 4.60
N ARG A 259 23.64 9.41 3.55
CA ARG A 259 24.94 9.70 2.92
C ARG A 259 25.40 11.11 3.30
N TRP A 260 26.47 11.19 4.06
CA TRP A 260 27.07 12.44 4.52
C TRP A 260 28.01 13.03 3.47
N GLY A 261 28.18 14.35 3.48
CA GLY A 261 29.06 15.07 2.56
C GLY A 261 28.65 14.90 1.09
N ALA A 262 27.36 14.68 0.82
CA ALA A 262 26.88 14.29 -0.50
C ALA A 262 25.74 15.18 -0.98
N ARG A 263 25.54 15.22 -2.30
CA ARG A 263 24.40 15.89 -2.93
C ARG A 263 23.85 15.02 -4.06
N PHE A 264 22.57 15.19 -4.37
CA PHE A 264 22.01 14.48 -5.52
C PHE A 264 22.48 15.06 -6.85
N ALA A 265 22.74 14.19 -7.83
CA ALA A 265 23.06 14.59 -9.19
C ALA A 265 21.91 15.39 -9.84
N PRO A 266 22.19 16.39 -10.70
CA PRO A 266 21.14 17.11 -11.43
C PRO A 266 20.35 16.18 -12.36
N ILE A 267 19.02 16.19 -12.23
CA ILE A 267 18.12 15.37 -13.07
C ILE A 267 17.42 16.18 -14.16
N VAL A 268 17.43 17.51 -14.07
CA VAL A 268 16.80 18.36 -15.09
C VAL A 268 17.86 18.83 -16.07
N ARG A 269 17.65 18.55 -17.35
CA ARG A 269 18.49 19.02 -18.45
C ARG A 269 17.66 19.80 -19.47
N THR A 270 18.30 20.73 -20.16
CA THR A 270 17.72 21.41 -21.31
C THR A 270 18.17 20.67 -22.57
N LEU A 271 17.22 20.25 -23.40
CA LEU A 271 17.47 19.61 -24.68
C LEU A 271 17.90 20.65 -25.74
N PRO A 272 18.51 20.22 -26.86
CA PRO A 272 18.93 21.13 -27.93
C PRO A 272 17.79 21.97 -28.53
N ASP A 273 16.55 21.48 -28.45
CA ASP A 273 15.34 22.16 -28.92
C ASP A 273 14.72 23.12 -27.87
N GLY A 274 15.40 23.36 -26.75
CA GLY A 274 14.97 24.25 -25.67
C GLY A 274 13.99 23.63 -24.67
N ARG A 275 13.51 22.39 -24.88
CA ARG A 275 12.63 21.72 -23.91
C ARG A 275 13.40 21.28 -22.67
N ARG A 276 12.73 21.29 -21.50
CA ARG A 276 13.27 20.70 -20.27
C ARG A 276 12.91 19.22 -20.22
N ALA A 277 13.91 18.38 -19.99
CA ALA A 277 13.73 16.95 -19.77
C ALA A 277 14.19 16.57 -18.34
N VAL A 278 13.44 15.70 -17.70
CA VAL A 278 13.79 15.10 -16.41
C VAL A 278 14.34 13.69 -16.67
N ASP A 279 15.61 13.46 -16.34
CA ASP A 279 16.27 12.16 -16.51
C ASP A 279 16.18 11.34 -15.23
N TYR A 280 15.14 10.50 -15.13
CA TYR A 280 14.91 9.64 -13.96
C TYR A 280 15.97 8.55 -13.78
N ARG A 281 16.82 8.27 -14.77
CA ARG A 281 17.93 7.30 -14.63
C ARG A 281 18.97 7.79 -13.62
N ARG A 282 19.04 9.10 -13.41
CA ARG A 282 19.92 9.77 -12.43
C ARG A 282 19.19 10.11 -11.13
N PHE A 283 17.95 9.65 -10.95
CA PHE A 283 17.10 10.04 -9.82
C PHE A 283 17.73 9.68 -8.47
N HIS A 284 18.29 8.47 -8.39
CA HIS A 284 18.97 7.93 -7.21
C HIS A 284 20.46 8.27 -7.16
N GLU A 285 21.02 8.88 -8.22
CA GLU A 285 22.45 9.16 -8.31
C GLU A 285 22.86 10.26 -7.32
N VAL A 286 23.89 9.97 -6.54
CA VAL A 286 24.48 10.86 -5.55
C VAL A 286 25.93 11.10 -5.91
N VAL A 287 26.38 12.34 -5.80
CA VAL A 287 27.75 12.76 -6.01
C VAL A 287 28.29 13.38 -4.72
N GLU A 288 29.61 13.31 -4.52
CA GLU A 288 30.25 14.00 -3.41
C GLU A 288 29.98 15.51 -3.51
N ALA A 289 29.68 16.11 -2.36
CA ALA A 289 29.51 17.55 -2.29
C ALA A 289 30.88 18.19 -2.13
N GLU A 290 31.21 19.14 -3.01
CA GLU A 290 32.36 20.01 -2.77
C GLU A 290 32.16 20.73 -1.42
N PRO A 291 33.20 20.81 -0.58
CA PRO A 291 33.13 21.56 0.68
C PRO A 291 32.70 23.00 0.38
N ALA A 292 31.88 23.58 1.27
CA ALA A 292 31.22 24.87 1.07
C ALA A 292 32.22 26.01 0.73
N GLY A 293 32.56 26.14 -0.54
CA GLY A 293 33.55 27.06 -1.07
C GLY A 293 32.90 28.08 -1.99
N ARG A 294 32.49 29.22 -1.40
CA ARG A 294 32.02 30.48 -2.01
C ARG A 294 30.82 30.33 -2.99
N PRO A 295 29.69 31.03 -2.78
CA PRO A 295 28.48 30.86 -3.60
C PRO A 295 28.75 31.00 -5.10
N GLU A 296 28.20 30.06 -5.87
CA GLU A 296 28.36 29.90 -7.33
C GLU A 296 27.97 31.17 -8.14
N ARG A 297 27.14 32.04 -7.57
CA ARG A 297 26.82 33.37 -8.11
C ARG A 297 28.03 34.30 -8.24
N ALA A 298 29.05 34.14 -7.37
CA ALA A 298 30.29 34.91 -7.45
C ALA A 298 31.23 34.39 -8.55
N ARG A 299 31.24 33.08 -8.82
CA ARG A 299 32.04 32.47 -9.89
C ARG A 299 31.49 32.78 -11.28
N ARG A 300 30.17 32.89 -11.43
CA ARG A 300 29.54 33.25 -12.72
C ARG A 300 29.78 34.72 -13.08
N ARG A 301 29.73 35.64 -12.11
CA ARG A 301 30.08 37.07 -12.32
C ARG A 301 31.57 37.30 -12.59
N ALA A 302 32.46 36.47 -12.03
CA ALA A 302 33.91 36.55 -12.30
C ALA A 302 34.34 35.89 -13.62
N ARG A 303 33.42 35.23 -14.35
CA ARG A 303 33.66 34.71 -15.72
C ARG A 303 32.98 35.55 -16.80
N GLU A 304 32.10 36.47 -16.41
CA GLU A 304 31.33 37.34 -17.29
C GLU A 304 31.78 38.82 -17.19
N GLY A 305 32.85 39.11 -16.45
CA GLY A 305 33.52 40.43 -16.37
C GLY A 305 35.02 40.26 -16.49
#